data_AF-A0A3D1D081-F1
#
_entry.id   AF-A0A3D1D081-F1
#
_cell.length_a   1.000
_cell.length_b   1.000
_cell.length_c   1.000
_cell.angle_alpha   90.00
_cell.angle_beta   90.00
_cell.angle_gamma   90.00
#
_symmetry.space_group_name_H-M   'P 1'
#
loop_
_entity.id
_entity.type
_entity.pdbx_description
1 polymer ?
#
loop_
_entity_poly.entity_id
_entity_poly.type
_entity_poly.pdbx_seq_one_letter_code
_entity_poly.pdbx_strand_id
1 'polypeptide(L)' 'MKYPIGIQNFESLRNDGYVYVDKTALIYRLVNEGRYYFLSRPRR' A
#
# COMPACT_ATOMS: atom_id res chain seq x y z
N MET A 1 4.22 12.82 -8.95
CA MET A 1 4.48 12.08 -7.71
C MET A 1 4.71 10.61 -8.06
N LYS A 2 5.85 10.03 -7.69
CA LYS A 2 6.25 8.69 -8.17
C LYS A 2 5.79 7.61 -7.17
N TYR A 3 4.73 6.89 -7.50
CA TYR A 3 4.21 5.80 -6.66
C TYR A 3 4.81 4.45 -7.10
N PRO A 4 5.21 3.57 -6.16
CA PRO A 4 5.85 2.31 -6.47
C PRO A 4 4.84 1.21 -6.89
N ILE A 5 3.95 1.52 -7.83
CA ILE A 5 2.92 0.59 -8.30
C ILE A 5 3.56 -0.38 -9.28
N GLY A 6 3.48 -1.69 -9.00
CA GLY A 6 4.01 -2.73 -9.87
C GLY A 6 5.52 -2.98 -9.74
N ILE A 7 6.18 -2.34 -8.76
CA ILE A 7 7.61 -2.53 -8.50
C ILE A 7 7.78 -3.65 -7.50
N GLN A 8 8.43 -4.71 -7.95
CA GLN A 8 8.60 -5.94 -7.19
C GLN A 8 10.05 -6.12 -6.72
N ASN A 9 10.92 -5.14 -6.96
CA ASN A 9 12.31 -5.16 -6.53
C ASN A 9 12.57 -4.05 -5.49
N PHE A 10 13.41 -4.34 -4.49
CA PHE A 10 13.71 -3.41 -3.39
C PHE A 10 14.73 -2.33 -3.75
N GLU A 11 15.58 -2.57 -4.75
CA GLU A 11 16.62 -1.63 -5.16
C GLU A 11 16.01 -0.39 -5.82
N SER A 12 15.17 -0.56 -6.84
CA SER A 12 14.42 0.50 -7.49
C SER A 12 13.57 1.27 -6.50
N LEU A 13 12.90 0.57 -5.57
CA LEU A 13 12.09 1.20 -4.53
C LEU A 13 12.88 2.23 -3.71
N ARG A 14 14.14 1.91 -3.36
CA ARG A 14 15.01 2.76 -2.53
C ARG A 14 15.72 3.84 -3.32
N ASN A 15 16.14 3.54 -4.55
CA ASN A 15 17.04 4.42 -5.30
C ASN A 15 16.32 5.35 -6.27
N ASP A 16 15.13 5.01 -6.76
CA ASP A 16 14.52 5.78 -7.85
C ASP A 16 13.56 6.88 -7.39
N GLY A 17 13.65 7.32 -6.13
CA GLY A 17 12.88 8.44 -5.59
C GLY A 17 11.38 8.20 -5.50
N TYR A 18 10.95 6.98 -5.16
CA TYR A 18 9.54 6.70 -4.89
C TYR A 18 9.08 7.34 -3.60
N VAL A 19 7.80 7.71 -3.56
CA VAL A 19 7.22 8.31 -2.38
C VAL A 19 6.86 7.25 -1.35
N TYR A 20 7.27 7.49 -0.11
CA TYR A 20 6.77 6.78 1.05
C TYR A 20 5.40 7.34 1.47
N VAL A 21 4.40 6.46 1.58
CA VAL A 21 3.06 6.82 2.08
C VAL A 21 2.85 6.09 3.40
N ASP A 22 2.80 6.83 4.50
CA ASP A 22 2.43 6.28 5.79
C ASP A 22 0.93 5.91 5.79
N LYS A 23 0.65 4.62 6.01
CA LYS A 23 -0.72 4.08 6.07
C LYS A 23 -1.10 3.66 7.49
N THR A 24 -0.26 3.91 8.49
CA THR A 24 -0.45 3.43 9.87
C THR A 24 -1.82 3.82 10.42
N ALA A 25 -2.23 5.08 10.27
CA ALA A 25 -3.54 5.54 10.72
C ALA A 25 -4.72 4.87 9.99
N LEU A 26 -4.58 4.62 8.68
CA LEU A 26 -5.60 3.92 7.90
C LEU A 26 -5.73 2.46 8.32
N ILE A 27 -4.60 1.79 8.54
CA ILE A 27 -4.56 0.40 9.02
C ILE A 27 -5.14 0.31 10.44
N TYR A 28 -4.79 1.25 11.31
CA TYR A 28 -5.33 1.31 12.67
C TYR A 28 -6.87 1.39 12.65
N ARG A 29 -7.45 2.29 11.86
CA ARG A 29 -8.92 2.35 11.71
C ARG A 29 -9.47 1.07 11.12
N LEU A 30 -8.81 0.53 10.10
CA LEU A 30 -9.25 -0.69 9.44
C LEU A 30 -9.38 -1.85 10.44
N VAL A 31 -8.37 -2.04 11.30
CA VAL A 31 -8.35 -3.11 12.31
C VAL A 31 -9.34 -2.87 13.46
N ASN A 32 -9.53 -1.62 13.88
CA ASN A 32 -10.31 -1.32 15.09
C ASN A 32 -11.80 -1.03 14.85
N GLU A 33 -12.19 -0.55 13.67
CA GLU A 33 -13.54 -0.04 13.44
C GLU A 33 -14.42 -0.96 12.57
N GLY A 34 -13.82 -1.80 11.72
CA GLY A 34 -14.60 -2.60 10.78
C GLY A 34 -14.89 -4.00 11.26
N ARG A 35 -16.13 -4.43 11.03
CA ARG A 35 -16.57 -5.81 11.30
C ARG A 35 -16.37 -6.74 10.11
N TYR A 36 -16.51 -6.22 8.89
CA TYR A 36 -16.37 -6.98 7.65
C TYR A 36 -15.72 -6.11 6.57
N TYR A 37 -14.65 -6.61 5.94
CA TYR A 37 -14.01 -5.99 4.79
C TYR A 37 -13.98 -6.96 3.62
N PHE A 38 -14.43 -6.50 2.46
CA PHE A 38 -14.23 -7.22 1.21
C PHE A 38 -12.96 -6.69 0.52
N LEU A 39 -11.86 -7.44 0.63
CA LEU A 39 -10.62 -7.15 -0.05
C LEU A 39 -10.55 -7.97 -1.34
N SER A 40 -11.28 -7.53 -2.37
CA SER A 40 -11.09 -8.13 -3.69
C SER A 40 -9.75 -7.67 -4.26
N ARG A 41 -8.95 -8.64 -4.66
CA ARG A 41 -7.94 -8.41 -5.69
C ARG A 41 -8.61 -8.77 -7.01
N PRO A 42 -8.97 -7.79 -7.87
CA PRO A 42 -9.53 -8.09 -9.18
C PRO A 42 -8.51 -8.98 -9.92
N ARG A 43 -8.84 -10.26 -10.10
CA ARG A 43 -8.11 -11.12 -11.04
C ARG A 43 -8.58 -10.70 -12.43
N ARG A 44 -7.64 -10.40 -13.31
CA ARG A 44 -7.92 -10.41 -14.75
C ARG A 44 -8.15 -11.85 -15.18
#